data_AF-A0A6I1I770-F1
#
_entry.id   AF-A0A6I1I770-F1
#
_cell.length_a   1.000
_cell.length_b   1.000
_cell.length_c   1.000
_cell.angle_alpha   90.00
_cell.angle_beta   90.00
_cell.angle_gamma   90.00
#
_symmetry.space_group_name_H-M   'P 1'
#
loop_
_entity.id
_entity.type
_entity.pdbx_description
1 polymer ?
#
loop_
_entity_poly.entity_id
_entity_poly.type
_entity_poly.pdbx_seq_one_letter_code
_entity_poly.pdbx_strand_id
1 'polypeptide(L)'
;MCAKKFVPYANESDVLEIGGLTVENRVDRISISGDIDLTLDKPGLALAKQLQKLLGDVVAQLEKQELPDQLPPPEVTSVANPFE
;
A
#
# COMPACT_ATOMS: atom_id res chain seq x y z
N MET A 1 12.06 -13.58 14.84
CA MET A 1 12.15 -12.44 13.91
C MET A 1 10.91 -11.59 14.16
N CYS A 2 11.06 -10.35 14.61
CA CYS A 2 9.90 -9.47 14.76
C CYS A 2 9.38 -9.14 13.36
N ALA A 3 8.17 -9.59 13.01
CA ALA A 3 7.54 -9.19 11.77
C ALA A 3 7.43 -7.66 11.78
N LYS A 4 8.11 -6.99 10.85
CA LYS A 4 8.05 -5.53 10.71
C LYS A 4 6.59 -5.18 10.44
N LYS A 5 6.00 -4.33 11.30
CA LYS A 5 4.60 -3.93 11.18
C LYS A 5 4.45 -3.04 9.94
N PHE A 6 3.59 -3.43 9.01
CA PHE A 6 3.20 -2.57 7.89
C PHE A 6 2.39 -1.39 8.43
N VAL A 7 2.91 -0.16 8.27
CA VAL A 7 2.24 1.07 8.66
C VAL A 7 1.94 1.86 7.39
N PRO A 8 0.67 2.04 7.00
CA PRO A 8 0.32 2.76 5.78
C PRO A 8 0.93 4.15 5.72
N TYR A 9 1.45 4.52 4.54
CA TYR A 9 2.05 5.82 4.22
C TYR A 9 3.34 6.16 4.99
N ALA A 10 3.97 5.19 5.66
CA ALA A 10 5.12 5.46 6.53
C ALA A 10 6.48 5.55 5.82
N ASN A 11 6.64 4.92 4.65
CA ASN A 11 7.91 4.90 3.90
C ASN A 11 7.69 4.43 2.46
N GLU A 12 8.76 4.42 1.65
CA GLU A 12 8.77 4.05 0.23
C GLU A 12 9.42 2.68 -0.05
N SER A 13 9.55 1.83 0.98
CA SER A 13 10.35 0.60 0.91
C SER A 13 9.63 -0.66 1.38
N ASP A 14 8.61 -0.51 2.20
CA ASP A 14 7.87 -1.63 2.76
C ASP A 14 6.92 -2.20 1.70
N VAL A 15 7.00 -3.50 1.52
CA VAL A 15 6.11 -4.27 0.65
C VAL A 15 5.44 -5.35 1.48
N LEU A 16 4.14 -5.55 1.26
CA LEU A 16 3.34 -6.61 1.86
C LEU A 16 2.76 -7.49 0.77
N GLU A 17 2.85 -8.81 0.95
CA GLU A 17 2.19 -9.78 0.09
C GLU A 17 0.94 -10.34 0.78
N ILE A 18 -0.18 -10.38 0.05
CA ILE A 18 -1.43 -11.01 0.50
C ILE A 18 -1.95 -11.89 -0.63
N GLY A 19 -1.79 -13.21 -0.50
CA GLY A 19 -2.12 -14.12 -1.61
C GLY A 19 -1.26 -13.81 -2.84
N GLY A 20 -1.89 -13.53 -3.98
CA GLY A 20 -1.21 -13.05 -5.19
C GLY A 20 -1.12 -11.52 -5.32
N LEU A 21 -1.54 -10.76 -4.30
CA LEU A 21 -1.41 -9.31 -4.28
C LEU A 21 -0.06 -8.87 -3.73
N THR A 22 0.54 -7.89 -4.39
CA THR A 22 1.68 -7.10 -3.90
C THR A 22 1.19 -5.71 -3.52
N VAL A 23 1.49 -5.28 -2.30
CA VAL A 23 1.11 -3.99 -1.74
C VAL A 23 2.37 -3.18 -1.45
N GLU A 24 2.59 -2.11 -2.19
CA GLU A 24 3.71 -1.21 -2.01
C GLU A 24 3.31 -0.02 -1.15
N ASN A 25 4.11 0.25 -0.11
CA ASN A 25 3.99 1.42 0.73
C ASN A 25 4.75 2.58 0.09
N ARG A 26 4.07 3.71 -0.13
CA ARG A 26 4.69 5.00 -0.42
C ARG A 26 4.06 6.04 0.48
N VAL A 27 4.76 7.15 0.66
CA VAL A 27 4.32 8.22 1.56
C VAL A 27 3.09 8.97 1.05
N ASP A 28 2.87 8.98 -0.26
CA ASP A 28 1.76 9.67 -0.93
C ASP A 28 0.65 8.71 -1.43
N ARG A 29 0.95 7.41 -1.54
CA ARG A 29 0.02 6.40 -2.08
C ARG A 29 0.29 5.00 -1.55
N ILE A 30 -0.74 4.17 -1.54
CA ILE A 30 -0.60 2.72 -1.44
C ILE A 30 -0.94 2.13 -2.81
N SER A 31 -0.03 1.33 -3.37
CA SER A 31 -0.25 0.66 -4.66
C SER A 31 -0.51 -0.81 -4.42
N ILE A 32 -1.59 -1.33 -4.98
CA ILE A 32 -1.97 -2.75 -4.88
C ILE A 32 -2.00 -3.30 -6.30
N SER A 33 -1.25 -4.37 -6.56
CA SER A 33 -1.16 -5.01 -7.87
C SER A 33 -1.24 -6.53 -7.76
N GLY A 34 -1.72 -7.19 -8.82
CA GLY A 34 -1.93 -8.64 -8.87
C GLY A 34 -3.38 -9.06 -8.73
N ASP A 35 -3.61 -10.35 -8.53
CA ASP A 35 -4.91 -10.98 -8.34
C ASP A 35 -4.92 -11.88 -7.10
N ILE A 36 -6.12 -12.11 -6.55
CA ILE A 36 -6.32 -12.99 -5.40
C ILE A 36 -7.65 -13.71 -5.51
N ASP A 37 -7.63 -15.01 -5.24
CA ASP A 37 -8.83 -15.82 -5.14
C ASP A 37 -9.29 -15.90 -3.68
N LEU A 38 -10.50 -15.43 -3.42
CA LEU A 38 -11.18 -15.60 -2.14
C LEU A 38 -12.15 -16.77 -2.24
N THR A 39 -11.62 -17.97 -2.05
CA THR A 39 -12.38 -19.22 -2.10
C THR A 39 -13.42 -19.31 -0.97
N LEU A 40 -14.51 -20.05 -1.19
CA LEU A 40 -15.58 -20.25 -0.19
C LEU A 40 -15.17 -21.29 0.87
N ASP A 41 -14.05 -21.05 1.54
CA ASP A 41 -13.49 -21.91 2.57
C ASP A 41 -12.74 -21.10 3.64
N LYS A 42 -12.16 -21.80 4.61
CA LYS A 42 -11.44 -21.15 5.72
C LYS A 42 -10.18 -20.41 5.25
N PRO A 43 -9.36 -20.94 4.32
CA PRO A 43 -8.27 -20.19 3.71
C PRO A 43 -8.73 -18.88 3.04
N GLY A 44 -9.77 -18.94 2.20
CA GLY A 44 -10.32 -17.75 1.54
C GLY A 44 -10.86 -16.72 2.54
N LEU A 45 -11.52 -17.17 3.62
CA LEU A 45 -11.93 -16.30 4.72
C LEU A 45 -10.73 -15.64 5.42
N ALA A 46 -9.61 -16.36 5.59
CA ALA A 46 -8.42 -15.81 6.21
C ALA A 46 -7.77 -14.72 5.35
N LEU A 47 -7.67 -14.95 4.02
CA LEU A 47 -7.19 -13.95 3.07
C LEU A 47 -8.11 -12.72 3.02
N ALA A 48 -9.43 -12.93 2.98
CA ALA A 48 -10.41 -11.84 3.00
C ALA A 48 -10.26 -10.96 4.25
N LYS A 49 -10.06 -11.56 5.42
CA LYS A 49 -9.82 -10.82 6.68
C LYS A 49 -8.51 -10.04 6.67
N GLN A 50 -7.45 -10.58 6.07
CA GLN A 50 -6.18 -9.86 5.94
C GLN A 50 -6.32 -8.64 5.04
N LEU A 51 -6.97 -8.80 3.88
CA LEU A 51 -7.23 -7.70 2.96
C LEU A 51 -8.13 -6.63 3.60
N GLN A 52 -9.21 -7.05 4.29
CA GLN A 52 -10.08 -6.14 5.03
C GLN A 52 -9.31 -5.36 6.08
N LYS A 53 -8.43 -6.03 6.85
CA LYS A 53 -7.62 -5.36 7.87
C LYS A 53 -6.67 -4.34 7.25
N LEU A 54 -5.99 -4.68 6.16
CA LEU A 54 -5.11 -3.76 5.44
C LEU A 54 -5.87 -2.50 5.02
N LEU A 55 -7.02 -2.66 4.35
CA LEU A 55 -7.83 -1.53 3.90
C LEU A 55 -8.36 -0.71 5.09
N GLY A 56 -8.75 -1.36 6.18
CA GLY A 56 -9.14 -0.68 7.42
C GLY A 56 -8.01 0.17 8.02
N ASP A 57 -6.79 -0.36 8.05
CA ASP A 57 -5.61 0.38 8.53
C ASP A 57 -5.29 1.58 7.61
N VAL A 58 -5.45 1.42 6.28
CA VAL A 58 -5.27 2.51 5.29
C VAL A 58 -6.32 3.60 5.51
N VAL A 59 -7.60 3.25 5.58
CA VAL A 59 -8.69 4.22 5.82
C VAL A 59 -8.49 4.95 7.14
N ALA A 60 -8.19 4.22 8.22
CA ALA A 60 -7.94 4.82 9.52
C ALA A 60 -6.74 5.78 9.53
N GLN A 61 -5.74 5.56 8.66
CA GLN A 61 -4.61 6.47 8.51
C GLN A 61 -4.97 7.72 7.69
N LEU A 62 -5.82 7.59 6.68
CA LEU A 62 -6.34 8.70 5.90
C LEU A 62 -7.26 9.60 6.73
N GLU A 63 -8.18 9.02 7.50
CA GLU A 63 -9.14 9.75 8.35
C GLU A 63 -8.48 10.54 9.50
N LYS A 64 -7.26 10.18 9.90
CA LYS A 64 -6.50 10.87 10.96
C LYS A 64 -5.78 12.13 10.48
N GLN A 65 -5.74 12.35 9.17
CA GLN A 65 -4.96 13.42 8.55
C GLN A 65 -5.90 14.44 7.93
N GLU A 66 -5.48 15.70 7.88
CA GLU A 66 -6.13 16.68 7.01
C GLU A 66 -5.70 16.38 5.56
N LEU A 67 -6.65 15.89 4.77
CA LEU A 67 -6.39 15.52 3.38
C LEU A 67 -6.68 16.71 2.46
N PRO A 68 -5.81 17.01 1.49
CA PRO A 68 -6.15 17.96 0.43
C PRO A 68 -7.21 17.36 -0.49
N ASP A 69 -7.99 18.21 -1.17
CA ASP A 69 -8.94 17.76 -2.20
C ASP A 69 -8.24 16.96 -3.32
N GLN A 70 -7.01 17.35 -3.65
CA GLN A 70 -6.15 16.66 -4.60
C GLN A 70 -4.68 16.83 -4.21
N LEU A 71 -3.87 15.78 -4.40
CA LEU A 71 -2.42 15.89 -4.25
C LEU A 71 -1.82 16.86 -5.28
N PRO A 72 -0.79 17.64 -4.91
CA PRO A 72 -0.07 18.48 -5.86
C PRO A 72 0.56 17.60 -6.96
N PRO A 73 0.72 18.15 -8.18
CA PRO A 73 1.45 17.45 -9.23
C PRO A 73 2.89 17.15 -8.76
N PRO A 74 3.48 16.02 -9.18
CA PRO A 74 4.84 15.67 -8.79
C PRO A 74 5.81 16.77 -9.26
N GLU A 75 6.80 17.09 -8.43
CA GLU A 75 7.86 18.01 -8.82
C GLU A 75 8.72 17.37 -9.92
N VAL A 76 8.69 17.97 -11.11
CA VAL A 76 9.49 17.52 -12.25
C VAL A 76 10.78 18.34 -12.30
N THR A 77 11.90 17.76 -11.86
CA THR A 77 13.22 18.33 -12.04
C THR A 77 13.91 17.72 -13.25
N SER A 78 14.27 18.55 -14.23
CA SER A 78 15.13 18.13 -15.33
C SER A 78 16.56 18.01 -14.83
N VAL A 79 17.12 16.81 -14.86
CA VAL A 79 18.54 16.57 -14.59
C VAL A 79 19.23 16.21 -15.91
N ALA A 80 20.48 16.64 -16.05
CA ALA A 80 21.27 16.27 -17.22
C ALA A 80 21.40 14.74 -17.28
N ASN A 81 21.25 14.18 -18.49
CA ASN A 81 21.38 12.75 -18.70
C ASN A 81 22.82 12.31 -18.32
N PRO A 82 22.99 11.39 -17.36
CA PRO A 82 24.32 10.95 -16.92
C PRO A 82 25.04 10.04 -17.93
N PHE A 83 24.40 9.74 -19.06
CA PHE A 83 24.92 8.89 -20.13
C PHE A 83 25.21 9.65 -21.44
N GLU A 84 25.09 10.99 -21.45
CA GLU A 84 25.63 11.86 -22.51
C GLU A 84 27.04 12.38 -22.15
#